data_AF-A0A8T3PNM6-F1
#
_entry.id   AF-A0A8T3PNM6-F1
#
_cell.length_a   1.000
_cell.length_b   1.000
_cell.length_c   1.000
_cell.angle_alpha   90.00
_cell.angle_beta   90.00
_cell.angle_gamma   90.00
#
_symmetry.space_group_name_H-M   'P 1'
#
loop_
_entity.id
_entity.type
_entity.pdbx_description
1 polymer ?
#
loop_
_entity_poly.entity_id
_entity_poly.type
_entity_poly.pdbx_seq_one_letter_code
_entity_poly.pdbx_strand_id
1 'polypeptide(L)'
;MALHLCAMLALILVAAEVFTNALEHLGERLRISEGVTGSLFAAVGTAMPESMVPLLALFAGTDSVEVNQEIGVGAILGAPLMLSTLSLSLMGLSVARQRGLAGKLTPERRGISRDLNFFLLAFAIAASVLFLPREPHYFVTLRAALGIALVLLYLVYVMLTLRVSAQLVRDGHGTQAHTEMLLCRVGLPDHMAVIVLQILLGLGLLIAGAEGFIHGIEAVSKAVGVSALLLSLLIIPIATELPEKVNSILWIRRRKDTLAFGNITGAMVFQGTILPAVGILLTPWDLRIEVLVGIAITLLATLWLRILFLAGYFRIWDLMVNGALYVAYLILMLGL
;
A
#
# COMPACT_ATOMS: atom_id res chain seq x y z
N MET A 1 2.42 -25.73 -5.21
CA MET A 1 1.55 -24.71 -4.59
C MET A 1 2.36 -23.53 -4.06
N ALA A 2 3.22 -23.71 -3.06
CA ALA A 2 4.09 -22.61 -2.58
C ALA A 2 5.02 -22.05 -3.69
N LEU A 3 5.62 -22.91 -4.51
CA LEU A 3 6.43 -22.47 -5.66
C LEU A 3 5.65 -21.62 -6.67
N HIS A 4 4.36 -21.94 -6.87
CA HIS A 4 3.48 -21.18 -7.77
C HIS A 4 3.21 -19.78 -7.21
N LEU A 5 2.90 -19.67 -5.91
CA LEU A 5 2.76 -18.36 -5.24
C LEU A 5 4.04 -17.54 -5.35
N CYS A 6 5.21 -18.13 -5.10
CA CYS A 6 6.49 -17.44 -5.24
C CYS A 6 6.77 -16.99 -6.69
N ALA A 7 6.38 -17.80 -7.68
CA ALA A 7 6.54 -17.44 -9.09
C ALA A 7 5.61 -16.29 -9.50
N MET A 8 4.33 -16.33 -9.08
CA MET A 8 3.37 -15.26 -9.35
C MET A 8 3.73 -13.97 -8.61
N LEU A 9 4.25 -14.09 -7.39
CA LEU A 9 4.88 -12.99 -6.67
C LEU A 9 5.99 -12.35 -7.50
N ALA A 10 6.97 -13.14 -7.95
CA ALA A 10 8.08 -12.64 -8.77
C ALA A 10 7.58 -11.97 -10.07
N LEU A 11 6.54 -12.53 -10.69
CA LEU A 11 5.89 -11.96 -11.86
C LEU A 11 5.27 -10.59 -11.55
N ILE A 12 4.54 -10.44 -10.43
CA ILE A 12 3.99 -9.15 -10.00
C ILE A 12 5.12 -8.15 -9.78
N LEU A 13 6.26 -8.55 -9.20
CA LEU A 13 7.39 -7.65 -8.97
C LEU A 13 7.97 -7.12 -10.28
N VAL A 14 8.21 -8.03 -11.22
CA VAL A 14 8.74 -7.66 -12.55
C VAL A 14 7.71 -6.79 -13.29
N ALA A 15 6.43 -7.14 -13.22
CA ALA A 15 5.37 -6.40 -13.88
C ALA A 15 5.22 -4.97 -13.33
N ALA A 16 5.30 -4.82 -12.00
CA ALA A 16 5.27 -3.52 -11.32
C ALA A 16 6.43 -2.62 -11.76
N GLU A 17 7.63 -3.18 -11.88
CA GLU A 17 8.81 -2.45 -12.38
C GLU A 17 8.63 -2.06 -13.85
N VAL A 18 8.19 -2.98 -14.70
CA VAL A 18 7.94 -2.72 -16.14
C VAL A 18 6.89 -1.61 -16.32
N PHE A 19 5.81 -1.66 -15.55
CA PHE A 19 4.72 -0.70 -15.60
C PHE A 19 5.13 0.68 -15.07
N THR A 20 5.73 0.73 -13.89
CA THR A 20 6.17 1.99 -13.25
C THR A 20 7.23 2.68 -14.10
N ASN A 21 8.23 1.93 -14.60
CA ASN A 21 9.25 2.46 -15.49
C ASN A 21 8.63 3.09 -16.76
N ALA A 22 7.63 2.44 -17.36
CA ALA A 22 6.97 2.98 -18.55
C ALA A 22 6.17 4.26 -18.25
N LEU A 23 5.50 4.31 -17.10
CA LEU A 23 4.74 5.48 -16.65
C LEU A 23 5.62 6.68 -16.36
N GLU A 24 6.80 6.48 -15.78
CA GLU A 24 7.79 7.56 -15.57
C GLU A 24 8.21 8.18 -16.90
N HIS A 25 8.58 7.36 -17.89
CA HIS A 25 8.95 7.84 -19.22
C HIS A 25 7.78 8.53 -19.95
N LEU A 26 6.55 8.04 -19.77
CA LEU A 26 5.36 8.71 -20.30
C LEU A 26 5.23 10.13 -19.72
N GLY A 27 5.41 10.27 -18.40
CA GLY A 27 5.38 11.55 -17.71
C GLY A 27 6.42 12.54 -18.27
N GLU A 28 7.65 12.08 -18.46
CA GLU A 28 8.73 12.89 -19.05
C GLU A 28 8.43 13.31 -20.50
N ARG A 29 8.01 12.37 -21.34
CA ARG A 29 7.72 12.60 -22.77
C ARG A 29 6.59 13.60 -22.98
N LEU A 30 5.57 13.54 -22.13
CA LEU A 30 4.45 14.47 -22.18
C LEU A 30 4.81 15.86 -21.64
N ARG A 31 6.06 16.08 -21.18
CA ARG A 31 6.53 17.31 -20.52
C ARG A 31 5.57 17.76 -19.43
N ILE A 32 4.92 16.79 -18.79
CA ILE A 32 4.04 17.03 -17.69
C ILE A 32 4.98 17.51 -16.59
N SER A 33 4.93 18.82 -16.31
CA SER A 33 5.90 19.48 -15.46
C SER A 33 6.06 18.74 -14.14
N GLU A 34 7.23 18.91 -13.51
CA GLU A 34 7.63 18.40 -12.19
C GLU A 34 6.64 18.72 -11.04
N GLY A 35 5.50 19.35 -11.34
CA GLY A 35 4.41 19.62 -10.42
C GLY A 35 3.33 18.55 -10.33
N VAL A 36 2.12 19.03 -10.07
CA VAL A 36 0.94 18.23 -9.65
C VAL A 36 0.66 17.03 -10.55
N THR A 37 0.82 17.19 -11.86
CA THR A 37 0.43 16.13 -12.81
C THR A 37 1.51 15.04 -12.90
N GLY A 38 2.81 15.38 -12.83
CA GLY A 38 3.89 14.39 -12.73
C GLY A 38 3.82 13.58 -11.43
N SER A 39 3.51 14.25 -10.31
CA SER A 39 3.26 13.56 -9.04
C SER A 39 2.02 12.65 -9.06
N LEU A 40 1.02 12.96 -9.88
CA LEU A 40 -0.16 12.11 -10.05
C LEU A 40 0.17 10.86 -10.87
N PHE A 41 0.92 11.00 -11.98
CA PHE A 41 1.34 9.85 -12.79
C PHE A 41 2.26 8.91 -12.00
N ALA A 42 3.20 9.44 -11.22
CA ALA A 42 4.03 8.65 -10.34
C ALA A 42 3.21 7.94 -9.25
N ALA A 43 2.29 8.66 -8.59
CA ALA A 43 1.40 8.07 -7.58
C ALA A 43 0.50 6.97 -8.15
N VAL A 44 -0.02 7.15 -9.37
CA VAL A 44 -0.79 6.11 -10.07
C VAL A 44 0.10 4.92 -10.41
N GLY A 45 1.33 5.16 -10.89
CA GLY A 45 2.28 4.10 -11.23
C GLY A 45 2.58 3.17 -10.06
N THR A 46 2.87 3.74 -8.90
CA THR A 46 3.17 2.99 -7.68
C THR A 46 1.92 2.36 -7.06
N ALA A 47 0.78 3.04 -7.10
CA ALA A 47 -0.46 2.52 -6.53
C ALA A 47 -1.09 1.37 -7.35
N MET A 48 -0.81 1.27 -8.65
CA MET A 48 -1.44 0.26 -9.52
C MET A 48 -1.08 -1.19 -9.11
N PRO A 49 0.20 -1.56 -8.90
CA PRO A 49 0.55 -2.87 -8.35
C PRO A 49 -0.13 -3.19 -7.02
N GLU A 50 -0.16 -2.21 -6.10
CA GLU A 50 -0.81 -2.32 -4.77
C GLU A 50 -2.33 -2.54 -4.90
N SER A 51 -2.96 -1.89 -5.88
CA SER A 51 -4.41 -1.94 -6.12
C SER A 51 -4.84 -3.15 -6.94
N MET A 52 -3.96 -3.72 -7.77
CA MET A 52 -4.35 -4.71 -8.77
C MET A 52 -4.90 -5.98 -8.15
N VAL A 53 -4.19 -6.55 -7.16
CA VAL A 53 -4.60 -7.80 -6.51
C VAL A 53 -5.97 -7.66 -5.82
N PRO A 54 -6.21 -6.67 -4.93
CA PRO A 54 -7.52 -6.53 -4.30
C PRO A 54 -8.63 -6.24 -5.31
N LEU A 55 -8.41 -5.37 -6.31
CA LEU A 55 -9.43 -5.06 -7.30
C LEU A 55 -9.76 -6.28 -8.17
N LEU A 56 -8.74 -6.99 -8.66
CA LEU A 56 -8.95 -8.16 -9.50
C LEU A 56 -9.65 -9.28 -8.74
N ALA A 57 -9.30 -9.50 -7.46
CA ALA A 57 -10.00 -10.45 -6.61
C ALA A 57 -11.50 -10.12 -6.51
N LEU A 58 -11.87 -8.85 -6.37
CA LEU A 58 -13.27 -8.43 -6.24
C LEU A 58 -14.07 -8.49 -7.54
N PHE A 59 -13.42 -8.33 -8.70
CA PHE A 59 -14.12 -8.25 -9.99
C PHE A 59 -14.02 -9.51 -10.86
N ALA A 60 -12.91 -10.25 -10.77
CA ALA A 60 -12.58 -11.33 -11.71
C ALA A 60 -11.62 -12.37 -11.09
N GLY A 61 -11.86 -12.74 -9.83
CA GLY A 61 -11.07 -13.77 -9.15
C GLY A 61 -11.46 -15.19 -9.57
N THR A 62 -11.64 -16.07 -8.59
CA THR A 62 -11.96 -17.49 -8.70
C THR A 62 -13.46 -17.75 -8.92
N ASP A 63 -13.84 -19.02 -9.07
CA ASP A 63 -15.25 -19.44 -9.20
C ASP A 63 -16.08 -19.15 -7.93
N SER A 64 -15.45 -18.93 -6.78
CA SER A 64 -16.13 -18.67 -5.51
C SER A 64 -16.11 -17.18 -5.15
N VAL A 65 -17.28 -16.56 -5.22
CA VAL A 65 -17.47 -15.14 -4.83
C VAL A 65 -17.06 -14.88 -3.38
N GLU A 66 -17.31 -15.84 -2.48
CA GLU A 66 -16.92 -15.71 -1.07
C GLU A 66 -15.39 -15.69 -0.90
N VAL A 67 -14.68 -16.61 -1.56
CA VAL A 67 -13.20 -16.66 -1.52
C VAL A 67 -12.62 -15.39 -2.14
N ASN A 68 -13.20 -14.90 -3.23
CA ASN A 68 -12.81 -13.65 -3.87
C ASN A 68 -12.95 -12.43 -2.94
N GLN A 69 -14.05 -12.35 -2.21
CA GLN A 69 -14.27 -11.30 -1.21
C GLN A 69 -13.29 -11.43 -0.05
N GLU A 70 -13.02 -12.64 0.44
CA GLU A 70 -12.01 -12.89 1.47
C GLU A 70 -10.62 -12.41 1.03
N ILE A 71 -10.21 -12.77 -0.20
CA ILE A 71 -8.91 -12.40 -0.75
C ILE A 71 -8.82 -10.89 -0.94
N GLY A 72 -9.86 -10.27 -1.52
CA GLY A 72 -9.93 -8.82 -1.71
C GLY A 72 -9.85 -8.06 -0.39
N VAL A 73 -10.68 -8.40 0.60
CA VAL A 73 -10.66 -7.75 1.92
C VAL A 73 -9.33 -7.97 2.63
N GLY A 74 -8.77 -9.18 2.53
CA GLY A 74 -7.49 -9.49 3.15
C GLY A 74 -6.33 -8.69 2.56
N ALA A 75 -6.30 -8.53 1.23
CA ALA A 75 -5.33 -7.66 0.56
C ALA A 75 -5.49 -6.19 0.98
N ILE A 76 -6.73 -5.67 0.99
CA ILE A 76 -7.05 -4.28 1.35
C ILE A 76 -6.58 -3.94 2.77
N LEU A 77 -6.86 -4.80 3.74
CA LEU A 77 -6.57 -4.54 5.15
C LEU A 77 -5.15 -4.95 5.56
N GLY A 78 -4.58 -5.94 4.88
CA GLY A 78 -3.23 -6.43 5.16
C GLY A 78 -2.16 -5.40 4.81
N ALA A 79 -2.35 -4.58 3.77
CA ALA A 79 -1.35 -3.61 3.36
C ALA A 79 -1.12 -2.51 4.41
N PRO A 80 -2.16 -1.82 4.93
CA PRO A 80 -2.02 -0.90 6.07
C PRO A 80 -1.43 -1.55 7.33
N LEU A 81 -1.81 -2.80 7.62
CA LEU A 81 -1.25 -3.56 8.73
C LEU A 81 0.25 -3.72 8.55
N MET A 82 0.70 -4.23 7.40
CA MET A 82 2.11 -4.47 7.12
C MET A 82 2.93 -3.18 7.06
N LEU A 83 2.37 -2.09 6.50
CA LEU A 83 3.06 -0.79 6.43
C LEU A 83 3.27 -0.17 7.82
N SER A 84 2.21 -0.10 8.62
CA SER A 84 2.24 0.49 9.97
C SER A 84 3.07 -0.33 10.96
N THR A 85 3.30 -1.61 10.68
CA THR A 85 4.01 -2.53 11.58
C THR A 85 5.34 -3.00 11.00
N LEU A 86 5.32 -4.07 10.21
CA LEU A 86 6.49 -4.76 9.67
C LEU A 86 7.40 -3.81 8.89
N SER A 87 6.88 -3.04 7.94
CA SER A 87 7.69 -2.21 7.05
C SER A 87 8.46 -1.12 7.80
N LEU A 88 7.80 -0.41 8.71
CA LEU A 88 8.46 0.60 9.56
C LEU A 88 9.52 -0.02 10.45
N SER A 89 9.26 -1.21 11.02
CA SER A 89 10.25 -1.91 11.84
C SER A 89 11.46 -2.36 11.02
N LEU A 90 11.26 -2.92 9.81
CA LEU A 90 12.35 -3.28 8.90
C LEU A 90 13.17 -2.06 8.48
N MET A 91 12.49 -0.94 8.21
CA MET A 91 13.14 0.34 7.90
C MET A 91 14.01 0.81 9.07
N GLY A 92 13.49 0.80 10.30
CA GLY A 92 14.27 1.14 11.50
C GLY A 92 15.47 0.20 11.72
N LEU A 93 15.23 -1.11 11.61
CA LEU A 93 16.27 -2.14 11.79
C LEU A 93 17.40 -1.99 10.78
N SER A 94 17.08 -1.58 9.55
CA SER A 94 18.04 -1.40 8.46
C SER A 94 19.14 -0.37 8.75
N VAL A 95 18.90 0.54 9.68
CA VAL A 95 19.83 1.60 10.13
C VAL A 95 20.24 1.47 11.59
N ALA A 96 19.73 0.47 12.32
CA ALA A 96 20.03 0.27 13.74
C ALA A 96 21.54 0.12 14.01
N ARG A 97 22.27 -0.59 13.14
CA ARG A 97 23.73 -0.73 13.26
C ARG A 97 24.49 0.56 12.95
N GLN A 98 23.96 1.40 12.05
CA GLN A 98 24.63 2.63 11.59
C GLN A 98 24.36 3.81 12.51
N ARG A 99 23.17 3.90 13.09
CA ARG A 99 22.70 5.03 13.91
C ARG A 99 22.51 4.70 15.39
N GLY A 100 22.59 3.42 15.76
CA GLY A 100 22.26 2.92 17.10
C GLY A 100 20.74 2.83 17.34
N LEU A 101 20.30 1.99 18.28
CA LEU A 101 18.87 1.85 18.61
C LEU A 101 18.25 3.12 19.22
N ALA A 102 19.05 3.92 19.91
CA ALA A 102 18.64 5.23 20.42
C ALA A 102 18.80 6.36 19.39
N GLY A 103 19.27 6.04 18.18
CA GLY A 103 19.45 7.00 17.09
C GLY A 103 18.12 7.64 16.69
N LYS A 104 18.16 8.95 16.43
CA LYS A 104 16.99 9.74 16.06
C LYS A 104 16.77 9.73 14.55
N LEU A 105 15.51 9.65 14.17
CA LEU A 105 15.00 9.83 12.81
C LEU A 105 14.14 11.09 12.81
N THR A 106 14.39 12.02 11.89
CA THR A 106 13.77 13.35 11.89
C THR A 106 13.13 13.65 10.54
N PRO A 107 12.02 12.97 10.19
CA PRO A 107 11.25 13.31 9.00
C PRO A 107 10.59 14.70 9.15
N GLU A 108 10.23 15.29 8.01
CA GLU A 108 9.55 16.60 7.95
C GLU A 108 8.23 16.59 8.71
N ARG A 109 8.06 17.57 9.61
CA ARG A 109 7.08 17.49 10.69
C ARG A 109 5.63 17.59 10.19
N ARG A 110 5.35 18.47 9.22
CA ARG A 110 3.97 18.71 8.76
C ARG A 110 3.49 17.56 7.88
N GLY A 111 4.31 17.07 6.96
CA GLY A 111 3.99 15.96 6.07
C GLY A 111 3.61 14.70 6.83
N ILE A 112 4.48 14.24 7.74
CA ILE A 112 4.19 13.00 8.46
C ILE A 112 3.00 13.15 9.43
N SER A 113 2.86 14.30 10.10
CA SER A 113 1.71 14.54 10.99
C SER A 113 0.40 14.57 10.20
N ARG A 114 0.41 15.18 9.01
CA ARG A 114 -0.73 15.17 8.08
C ARG A 114 -1.05 13.74 7.69
N ASP A 115 -0.09 13.00 7.16
CA ASP A 115 -0.32 11.64 6.64
C ASP A 115 -0.87 10.71 7.74
N LEU A 116 -0.26 10.70 8.93
CA LEU A 116 -0.72 9.89 10.06
C LEU A 116 -2.13 10.29 10.54
N ASN A 117 -2.45 11.59 10.59
CA ASN A 117 -3.78 12.05 10.98
C ASN A 117 -4.85 11.64 9.96
N PHE A 118 -4.58 11.82 8.67
CA PHE A 118 -5.49 11.43 7.60
C PHE A 118 -5.72 9.93 7.59
N PHE A 119 -4.65 9.15 7.75
CA PHE A 119 -4.75 7.71 7.87
C PHE A 119 -5.59 7.29 9.08
N LEU A 120 -5.29 7.81 10.28
CA LEU A 120 -6.03 7.47 11.50
C LEU A 120 -7.52 7.78 11.37
N LEU A 121 -7.86 8.94 10.80
CA LEU A 121 -9.25 9.31 10.55
C LEU A 121 -9.92 8.36 9.55
N ALA A 122 -9.29 8.13 8.40
CA ALA A 122 -9.82 7.28 7.34
C ALA A 122 -10.01 5.84 7.83
N PHE A 123 -8.99 5.28 8.47
CA PHE A 123 -9.02 3.90 8.92
C PHE A 123 -9.96 3.70 10.12
N ALA A 124 -10.16 4.72 10.96
CA ALA A 124 -11.21 4.69 11.99
C ALA A 124 -12.62 4.72 11.39
N ILE A 125 -12.85 5.50 10.32
CA ILE A 125 -14.10 5.46 9.57
C ILE A 125 -14.32 4.06 8.98
N ALA A 126 -13.32 3.47 8.34
CA ALA A 126 -13.41 2.13 7.78
C ALA A 126 -13.66 1.05 8.86
N ALA A 127 -13.04 1.20 10.04
CA ALA A 127 -13.27 0.33 11.19
C ALA A 127 -14.71 0.46 11.73
N SER A 128 -15.26 1.68 11.77
CA SER A 128 -16.63 1.90 12.26
C SER A 128 -17.69 1.16 11.44
N VAL A 129 -17.44 0.96 10.14
CA VAL A 129 -18.35 0.26 9.22
C VAL A 129 -18.54 -1.22 9.59
N LEU A 130 -17.56 -1.86 10.22
CA LEU A 130 -17.68 -3.26 10.68
C LEU A 130 -18.81 -3.46 11.68
N PHE A 131 -19.11 -2.42 12.46
CA PHE A 131 -20.12 -2.47 13.52
C PHE A 131 -21.50 -2.02 13.04
N LEU A 132 -21.63 -1.60 11.78
CA LEU A 132 -22.91 -1.22 11.20
C LEU A 132 -23.63 -2.47 10.67
N PRO A 133 -24.83 -2.82 11.19
CA PRO A 133 -25.63 -3.92 10.66
C PRO A 133 -25.92 -3.75 9.17
N ARG A 134 -26.26 -4.85 8.47
CA ARG A 134 -26.73 -4.76 7.08
C ARG A 134 -28.22 -4.42 6.96
N GLU A 135 -28.96 -4.63 8.03
CA GLU A 135 -30.39 -4.33 8.10
C GLU A 135 -30.65 -3.46 9.33
N PRO A 136 -31.57 -2.49 9.26
CA PRO A 136 -32.42 -2.13 8.10
C PRO A 136 -31.69 -1.31 7.01
N HIS A 137 -32.34 -1.08 5.85
CA HIS A 137 -31.81 -0.33 4.69
C HIS A 137 -31.08 1.00 4.99
N TYR A 138 -31.43 1.70 6.08
CA TYR A 138 -30.72 2.94 6.45
C TYR A 138 -29.24 2.69 6.79
N PHE A 139 -28.89 1.52 7.34
CA PHE A 139 -27.50 1.18 7.60
C PHE A 139 -26.73 0.89 6.30
N VAL A 140 -27.34 0.24 5.31
CA VAL A 140 -26.72 0.06 3.98
C VAL A 140 -26.36 1.41 3.36
N THR A 141 -27.29 2.36 3.43
CA THR A 141 -27.08 3.73 2.95
C THR A 141 -25.95 4.42 3.70
N LEU A 142 -25.90 4.26 5.04
CA LEU A 142 -24.83 4.80 5.86
C LEU A 142 -23.46 4.19 5.51
N ARG A 143 -23.38 2.87 5.31
CA ARG A 143 -22.16 2.18 4.88
C ARG A 143 -21.65 2.73 3.55
N ALA A 144 -22.53 2.90 2.58
CA ALA A 144 -22.19 3.50 1.29
C ALA A 144 -21.73 4.96 1.42
N ALA A 145 -22.42 5.75 2.25
CA ALA A 145 -22.03 7.13 2.53
C ALA A 145 -20.64 7.24 3.17
N LEU A 146 -20.31 6.34 4.11
CA LEU A 146 -18.98 6.27 4.73
C LEU A 146 -17.90 5.83 3.71
N GLY A 147 -18.20 4.88 2.83
CA GLY A 147 -17.32 4.53 1.71
C GLY A 147 -17.03 5.72 0.79
N ILE A 148 -18.06 6.47 0.39
CA ILE A 148 -17.90 7.69 -0.42
C ILE A 148 -17.11 8.76 0.36
N ALA A 149 -17.36 8.91 1.65
CA ALA A 149 -16.63 9.86 2.50
C ALA A 149 -15.11 9.56 2.55
N LEU A 150 -14.70 8.28 2.52
CA LEU A 150 -13.29 7.90 2.42
C LEU A 150 -12.65 8.35 1.11
N VAL A 151 -13.36 8.20 -0.01
CA VAL A 151 -12.88 8.69 -1.33
C VAL A 151 -12.73 10.21 -1.31
N LEU A 152 -13.74 10.93 -0.80
CA LEU A 152 -13.68 12.39 -0.66
C LEU A 152 -12.54 12.83 0.27
N LEU A 153 -12.31 12.10 1.36
CA LEU A 153 -11.22 12.36 2.30
C LEU A 153 -9.84 12.23 1.61
N TYR A 154 -9.66 11.23 0.75
CA TYR A 154 -8.45 11.09 -0.06
C TYR A 154 -8.28 12.24 -1.05
N LEU A 155 -9.37 12.66 -1.72
CA LEU A 155 -9.32 13.82 -2.62
C LEU A 155 -8.91 15.10 -1.87
N VAL A 156 -9.45 15.32 -0.66
CA VAL A 156 -9.03 16.43 0.21
C VAL A 156 -7.55 16.31 0.58
N TYR A 157 -7.09 15.11 0.96
CA TYR A 157 -5.68 14.85 1.27
C TYR A 157 -4.75 15.21 0.10
N VAL A 158 -5.08 14.72 -1.11
CA VAL A 158 -4.32 14.99 -2.33
C VAL A 158 -4.33 16.50 -2.60
N MET A 159 -5.47 17.16 -2.56
CA MET A 159 -5.56 18.61 -2.80
C MET A 159 -4.74 19.44 -1.80
N LEU A 160 -4.75 19.08 -0.52
CA LEU A 160 -3.93 19.75 0.50
C LEU A 160 -2.43 19.48 0.27
N THR A 161 -2.09 18.24 -0.06
CA THR A 161 -0.70 17.85 -0.35
C THR A 161 -0.16 18.59 -1.55
N LEU A 162 -0.91 18.66 -2.64
CA LEU A 162 -0.54 19.36 -3.85
C LEU A 162 -0.41 20.87 -3.64
N ARG A 163 -1.30 21.48 -2.84
CA ARG A 163 -1.21 22.92 -2.49
C ARG A 163 0.06 23.26 -1.71
N VAL A 164 0.48 22.36 -0.81
CA VAL A 164 1.72 22.52 -0.03
C VAL A 164 2.95 22.21 -0.89
N SER A 165 2.89 21.18 -1.74
CA SER A 165 3.99 20.76 -2.60
C SER A 165 4.23 21.68 -3.81
N ALA A 166 3.26 22.52 -4.20
CA ALA A 166 3.44 23.57 -5.21
C ALA A 166 4.51 24.62 -4.85
N GLN A 167 5.00 24.62 -3.60
CA GLN A 167 6.17 25.40 -3.18
C GLN A 167 7.50 24.63 -3.35
N LEU A 168 7.51 23.30 -3.25
CA LEU A 168 8.72 22.45 -3.39
C LEU A 168 9.07 22.13 -4.85
N VAL A 169 8.07 22.06 -5.72
CA VAL A 169 8.23 21.84 -7.18
C VAL A 169 9.02 22.97 -7.86
N ARG A 170 9.06 24.16 -7.25
CA ARG A 170 9.86 25.28 -7.75
C ARG A 170 11.37 25.08 -7.59
N ASP A 171 11.80 24.10 -6.79
CA ASP A 171 13.21 23.83 -6.49
C ASP A 171 13.82 22.68 -7.35
N GLY A 172 13.11 22.19 -8.38
CA GLY A 172 13.71 21.30 -9.39
C GLY A 172 13.86 19.82 -8.96
N HIS A 173 12.93 19.31 -8.14
CA HIS A 173 12.89 17.91 -7.71
C HIS A 173 11.73 17.14 -8.36
N GLY A 174 11.61 17.22 -9.68
CA GLY A 174 10.72 16.34 -10.41
C GLY A 174 11.14 14.88 -10.35
N THR A 175 10.17 14.02 -10.62
CA THR A 175 10.36 12.62 -10.99
C THR A 175 11.09 12.57 -12.33
N GLN A 176 12.42 12.58 -12.28
CA GLN A 176 13.25 12.19 -13.42
C GLN A 176 13.24 10.66 -13.47
N ALA A 177 13.00 10.07 -14.65
CA ALA A 177 13.24 8.67 -14.89
C ALA A 177 14.71 8.40 -14.59
N HIS A 178 14.97 7.74 -13.47
CA HIS A 178 16.34 7.49 -13.03
C HIS A 178 17.04 6.40 -13.87
N THR A 179 16.35 5.81 -14.84
CA THR A 179 16.76 4.60 -15.54
C THR A 179 16.20 4.57 -16.95
N GLU A 180 16.97 4.11 -17.93
CA GLU A 180 16.48 3.90 -19.31
C GLU A 180 15.26 2.98 -19.36
N MET A 181 14.36 3.26 -20.31
CA MET A 181 13.18 2.44 -20.58
C MET A 181 13.58 0.99 -20.88
N LEU A 182 12.94 0.05 -20.19
CA LEU A 182 13.34 -1.37 -20.25
C LEU A 182 13.25 -1.94 -21.67
N LEU A 183 12.22 -1.60 -22.45
CA LEU A 183 12.12 -2.03 -23.85
C LEU A 183 13.23 -1.43 -24.74
N CYS A 184 13.72 -0.23 -24.43
CA CYS A 184 14.85 0.37 -25.16
C CYS A 184 16.16 -0.39 -24.94
N ARG A 185 16.36 -1.00 -23.76
CA ARG A 185 17.51 -1.88 -23.49
C ARG A 185 17.56 -3.12 -24.37
N VAL A 186 16.40 -3.53 -24.91
CA VAL A 186 16.27 -4.68 -25.82
C VAL A 186 16.37 -4.22 -27.29
N GLY A 187 16.68 -2.95 -27.55
CA GLY A 187 16.93 -2.40 -28.89
C GLY A 187 15.71 -1.74 -29.55
N LEU A 188 14.60 -1.54 -28.82
CA LEU A 188 13.45 -0.79 -29.34
C LEU A 188 13.70 0.73 -29.28
N PRO A 189 13.10 1.52 -30.20
CA PRO A 189 13.33 2.97 -30.21
C PRO A 189 12.55 3.67 -29.09
N ASP A 190 13.12 4.72 -28.51
CA ASP A 190 12.45 5.57 -27.52
C ASP A 190 11.42 6.51 -28.20
N HIS A 191 10.20 6.02 -28.40
CA HIS A 191 9.07 6.79 -28.92
C HIS A 191 7.75 6.38 -28.27
N MET A 192 6.73 7.23 -28.41
CA MET A 192 5.46 7.10 -27.68
C MET A 192 4.79 5.72 -27.82
N ALA A 193 4.88 5.09 -28.99
CA ALA A 193 4.29 3.77 -29.21
C ALA A 193 4.95 2.68 -28.35
N VAL A 194 6.28 2.75 -28.13
CA VAL A 194 7.01 1.79 -27.29
C VAL A 194 6.71 2.01 -25.81
N ILE A 195 6.54 3.26 -25.39
CA ILE A 195 6.08 3.59 -24.02
C ILE A 195 4.71 2.97 -23.76
N VAL A 196 3.75 3.22 -24.65
CA VAL A 196 2.39 2.65 -24.56
C VAL A 196 2.44 1.13 -24.59
N LEU A 197 3.26 0.53 -25.46
CA LEU A 197 3.46 -0.92 -25.50
C LEU A 197 3.98 -1.46 -24.17
N GLN A 198 4.97 -0.80 -23.55
CA GLN A 198 5.50 -1.22 -22.26
C GLN A 198 4.47 -1.08 -21.13
N ILE A 199 3.65 -0.02 -21.14
CA ILE A 199 2.54 0.15 -20.20
C ILE A 199 1.54 -1.01 -20.34
N LEU A 200 1.13 -1.34 -21.57
CA LEU A 200 0.19 -2.44 -21.83
C LEU A 200 0.78 -3.80 -21.44
N LEU A 201 2.07 -4.01 -21.72
CA LEU A 201 2.79 -5.22 -21.32
C LEU A 201 2.85 -5.33 -19.78
N GLY A 202 3.28 -4.27 -19.09
CA GLY A 202 3.34 -4.24 -17.63
C GLY A 202 1.97 -4.47 -16.99
N LEU A 203 0.92 -3.83 -17.52
CA LEU A 203 -0.45 -4.02 -17.06
C LEU A 203 -0.94 -5.46 -17.30
N GLY A 204 -0.68 -6.04 -18.47
CA GLY A 204 -1.05 -7.42 -18.78
C GLY A 204 -0.34 -8.42 -17.86
N LEU A 205 0.95 -8.21 -17.58
CA LEU A 205 1.70 -9.04 -16.63
C LEU A 205 1.22 -8.86 -15.19
N LEU A 206 0.82 -7.64 -14.79
CA LEU A 206 0.23 -7.37 -13.47
C LEU A 206 -1.08 -8.14 -13.29
N ILE A 207 -1.97 -8.10 -14.30
CA ILE A 207 -3.24 -8.84 -14.29
C ILE A 207 -2.97 -10.35 -14.22
N ALA A 208 -2.12 -10.88 -15.10
CA ALA A 208 -1.80 -12.31 -15.12
C ALA A 208 -1.16 -12.79 -13.81
N GLY A 209 -0.24 -11.98 -13.26
CA GLY A 209 0.40 -12.26 -11.97
C GLY A 209 -0.60 -12.23 -10.82
N ALA A 210 -1.47 -11.22 -10.75
CA ALA A 210 -2.51 -11.10 -9.74
C ALA A 210 -3.51 -12.26 -9.82
N GLU A 211 -3.99 -12.62 -11.01
CA GLU A 211 -4.92 -13.73 -11.23
C GLU A 211 -4.30 -15.06 -10.78
N GLY A 212 -3.08 -15.35 -11.23
CA GLY A 212 -2.37 -16.56 -10.82
C GLY A 212 -2.09 -16.60 -9.32
N PHE A 213 -1.86 -15.45 -8.69
CA PHE A 213 -1.63 -15.33 -7.26
C PHE A 213 -2.91 -15.58 -6.45
N ILE A 214 -4.05 -15.03 -6.88
CA ILE A 214 -5.37 -15.25 -6.27
C ILE A 214 -5.73 -16.75 -6.27
N HIS A 215 -5.58 -17.43 -7.42
CA HIS A 215 -5.79 -18.89 -7.52
C HIS A 215 -4.80 -19.67 -6.65
N GLY A 216 -3.55 -19.18 -6.55
CA GLY A 216 -2.55 -19.75 -5.66
C GLY A 216 -2.95 -19.66 -4.19
N ILE A 217 -3.50 -18.53 -3.76
CA ILE A 217 -3.98 -18.31 -2.37
C ILE A 217 -5.15 -19.24 -2.08
N GLU A 218 -6.14 -19.34 -2.97
CA GLU A 218 -7.25 -20.27 -2.81
C GLU A 218 -6.77 -21.73 -2.69
N ALA A 219 -5.84 -22.15 -3.56
CA ALA A 219 -5.33 -23.51 -3.52
C ALA A 219 -4.61 -23.77 -2.19
N VAL A 220 -3.73 -22.85 -1.74
CA VAL A 220 -3.00 -22.99 -0.47
C VAL A 220 -3.94 -22.94 0.73
N SER A 221 -4.99 -22.12 0.71
CA SER A 221 -5.99 -22.06 1.78
C SER A 221 -6.64 -23.43 2.00
N LYS A 222 -7.07 -24.07 0.90
CA LYS A 222 -7.66 -25.42 0.92
C LYS A 222 -6.68 -26.49 1.38
N ALA A 223 -5.40 -26.40 0.99
CA ALA A 223 -4.40 -27.41 1.35
C ALA A 223 -3.93 -27.33 2.80
N VAL A 224 -3.80 -26.12 3.36
CA VAL A 224 -3.30 -25.91 4.72
C VAL A 224 -4.43 -25.80 5.75
N GLY A 225 -5.68 -25.64 5.31
CA GLY A 225 -6.84 -25.50 6.19
C GLY A 225 -6.91 -24.14 6.89
N VAL A 226 -6.27 -23.12 6.32
CA VAL A 226 -6.30 -21.73 6.80
C VAL A 226 -7.21 -20.93 5.87
N SER A 227 -7.99 -19.98 6.40
CA SER A 227 -8.89 -19.17 5.58
C SER A 227 -8.14 -18.38 4.49
N ALA A 228 -8.78 -18.20 3.33
CA ALA A 228 -8.18 -17.40 2.26
C ALA A 228 -8.00 -15.95 2.72
N LEU A 229 -8.91 -15.46 3.57
CA LEU A 229 -8.79 -14.16 4.24
C LEU A 229 -7.47 -14.05 5.03
N LEU A 230 -7.18 -14.98 5.95
CA LEU A 230 -5.99 -14.89 6.81
C LEU A 230 -4.71 -15.00 5.97
N LEU A 231 -4.65 -15.92 5.01
CA LEU A 231 -3.51 -15.99 4.10
C LEU A 231 -3.33 -14.69 3.32
N SER A 232 -4.44 -14.08 2.89
CA SER A 232 -4.42 -12.82 2.14
C SER A 232 -3.93 -11.64 2.97
N LEU A 233 -4.36 -11.54 4.23
CA LEU A 233 -3.89 -10.52 5.20
C LEU A 233 -2.38 -10.58 5.42
N LEU A 234 -1.78 -11.77 5.29
CA LEU A 234 -0.37 -12.00 5.62
C LEU A 234 0.55 -11.96 4.40
N ILE A 235 0.15 -12.61 3.30
CA ILE A 235 1.06 -12.91 2.19
C ILE A 235 0.94 -11.86 1.08
N ILE A 236 -0.26 -11.36 0.80
CA ILE A 236 -0.48 -10.39 -0.30
C ILE A 236 0.25 -9.08 -0.05
N PRO A 237 0.20 -8.46 1.15
CA PRO A 237 0.93 -7.22 1.42
C PRO A 237 2.44 -7.38 1.22
N ILE A 238 3.00 -8.51 1.66
CA ILE A 238 4.42 -8.83 1.46
C ILE A 238 4.75 -8.84 -0.02
N ALA A 239 3.81 -9.30 -0.85
CA ALA A 239 3.98 -9.37 -2.29
C ALA A 239 3.88 -8.01 -2.99
N THR A 240 2.86 -7.23 -2.66
CA THR A 240 2.51 -6.03 -3.40
C THR A 240 3.24 -4.78 -2.90
N GLU A 241 3.66 -4.77 -1.64
CA GLU A 241 4.18 -3.56 -0.99
C GLU A 241 5.70 -3.59 -0.78
N LEU A 242 6.26 -4.70 -0.29
CA LEU A 242 7.69 -4.77 0.08
C LEU A 242 8.65 -4.33 -1.02
N PRO A 243 8.47 -4.70 -2.31
CA PRO A 243 9.37 -4.28 -3.39
C PRO A 243 9.53 -2.76 -3.43
N GLU A 244 8.42 -2.04 -3.32
CA GLU A 244 8.43 -0.59 -3.31
C GLU A 244 9.01 -0.04 -2.00
N LYS A 245 8.69 -0.66 -0.86
CA LYS A 245 9.21 -0.19 0.44
C LYS A 245 10.71 -0.46 0.63
N VAL A 246 11.35 -1.23 -0.25
CA VAL A 246 12.83 -1.27 -0.36
C VAL A 246 13.38 0.13 -0.62
N ASN A 247 12.71 0.99 -1.40
CA ASN A 247 13.17 2.36 -1.62
C ASN A 247 13.19 3.18 -0.33
N SER A 248 12.19 3.03 0.54
CA SER A 248 12.19 3.64 1.88
C SER A 248 13.39 3.18 2.72
N ILE A 249 13.75 1.89 2.65
CA ILE A 249 14.93 1.33 3.32
C ILE A 249 16.23 1.93 2.74
N LEU A 250 16.32 2.10 1.42
CA LEU A 250 17.49 2.70 0.78
C LEU A 250 17.61 4.19 1.14
N TRP A 251 16.51 4.94 1.15
CA TRP A 251 16.49 6.35 1.52
C TRP A 251 16.86 6.57 2.99
N ILE A 252 16.34 5.76 3.93
CA ILE A 252 16.69 5.90 5.34
C ILE A 252 18.17 5.59 5.59
N ARG A 253 18.76 4.61 4.88
CA ARG A 253 20.20 4.33 4.93
C ARG A 253 21.05 5.50 4.42
N ARG A 254 20.52 6.28 3.48
CA ARG A 254 21.15 7.49 2.92
C ARG A 254 20.85 8.77 3.72
N ARG A 255 20.29 8.66 4.94
CA ARG A 255 19.90 9.80 5.78
C ARG A 255 18.83 10.71 5.18
N LYS A 256 18.00 10.17 4.29
CA LYS A 256 16.85 10.84 3.68
C LYS A 256 15.56 10.47 4.43
N ASP A 257 15.48 10.83 5.71
CA ASP A 257 14.40 10.42 6.62
C ASP A 257 13.02 10.87 6.11
N THR A 258 12.89 12.12 5.66
CA THR A 258 11.63 12.64 5.11
C THR A 258 11.10 11.83 3.93
N LEU A 259 11.96 11.46 2.97
CA LEU A 259 11.55 10.68 1.80
C LEU A 259 11.16 9.25 2.19
N ALA A 260 11.94 8.63 3.09
CA ALA A 260 11.69 7.27 3.56
C ALA A 260 10.33 7.14 4.25
N PHE A 261 10.03 8.04 5.19
CA PHE A 261 8.76 8.06 5.89
C PHE A 261 7.61 8.48 4.99
N GLY A 262 7.78 9.54 4.19
CA GLY A 262 6.72 10.04 3.30
C GLY A 262 6.21 8.99 2.32
N ASN A 263 7.09 8.10 1.84
CA ASN A 263 6.70 6.98 0.99
C ASN A 263 5.83 5.94 1.70
N ILE A 264 6.15 5.60 2.96
CA ILE A 264 5.34 4.67 3.75
C ILE A 264 4.02 5.32 4.18
N THR A 265 4.08 6.51 4.79
CA THR A 265 2.88 7.17 5.34
C THR A 265 1.94 7.69 4.26
N GLY A 266 2.46 8.09 3.09
CA GLY A 266 1.65 8.44 1.93
C GLY A 266 0.88 7.24 1.38
N ALA A 267 1.54 6.09 1.20
CA ALA A 267 0.90 4.84 0.78
C ALA A 267 -0.16 4.39 1.79
N MET A 268 0.14 4.51 3.09
CA MET A 268 -0.85 4.25 4.15
C MET A 268 -2.12 5.08 3.94
N VAL A 269 -2.03 6.39 3.66
CA VAL A 269 -3.23 7.22 3.45
C VAL A 269 -4.07 6.72 2.27
N PHE A 270 -3.44 6.39 1.13
CA PHE A 270 -4.14 5.82 -0.02
C PHE A 270 -4.83 4.49 0.33
N GLN A 271 -4.09 3.57 0.94
CA GLN A 271 -4.57 2.24 1.34
C GLN A 271 -5.52 2.27 2.55
N GLY A 272 -5.57 3.38 3.29
CA GLY A 272 -6.53 3.61 4.37
C GLY A 272 -7.82 4.27 3.90
N THR A 273 -7.87 4.72 2.64
CA THR A 273 -9.01 5.48 2.07
C THR A 273 -9.63 4.76 0.88
N ILE A 274 -8.96 4.76 -0.27
CA ILE A 274 -9.51 4.31 -1.56
C ILE A 274 -9.82 2.82 -1.53
N LEU A 275 -8.87 1.99 -1.11
CA LEU A 275 -9.05 0.55 -1.09
C LEU A 275 -10.12 0.09 -0.07
N PRO A 276 -10.15 0.61 1.18
CA PRO A 276 -11.24 0.36 2.10
C PRO A 276 -12.60 0.85 1.60
N ALA A 277 -12.66 2.00 0.90
CA ALA A 277 -13.91 2.47 0.29
C ALA A 277 -14.45 1.44 -0.72
N VAL A 278 -13.58 0.92 -1.59
CA VAL A 278 -13.94 -0.13 -2.54
C VAL A 278 -14.39 -1.40 -1.81
N GLY A 279 -13.64 -1.84 -0.80
CA GLY A 279 -14.01 -3.02 -0.02
C GLY A 279 -15.36 -2.87 0.68
N ILE A 280 -15.65 -1.70 1.27
CA ILE A 280 -16.93 -1.42 1.94
C ILE A 280 -18.10 -1.43 0.95
N LEU A 281 -17.89 -0.92 -0.26
CA LEU A 281 -18.93 -0.78 -1.28
C LEU A 281 -19.19 -2.08 -2.05
N LEU A 282 -18.17 -2.91 -2.24
CA LEU A 282 -18.24 -4.10 -3.09
C LEU A 282 -18.30 -5.41 -2.30
N THR A 283 -18.06 -5.39 -0.99
CA THR A 283 -18.04 -6.60 -0.17
C THR A 283 -18.96 -6.49 1.04
N PRO A 284 -19.32 -7.65 1.62
CA PRO A 284 -19.92 -7.74 2.93
C PRO A 284 -19.21 -6.91 4.02
N TRP A 285 -17.87 -6.77 3.96
CA TRP A 285 -17.04 -6.10 4.98
C TRP A 285 -17.43 -6.56 6.41
N ASP A 286 -17.29 -7.87 6.63
CA ASP A 286 -17.77 -8.58 7.81
C ASP A 286 -16.87 -8.42 9.04
N LEU A 287 -17.50 -8.45 10.21
CA LEU A 287 -16.82 -8.50 11.50
C LEU A 287 -16.26 -9.90 11.76
N ARG A 288 -15.10 -10.18 11.16
CA ARG A 288 -14.32 -11.39 11.42
C ARG A 288 -13.18 -11.09 12.40
N ILE A 289 -12.77 -12.10 13.17
CA ILE A 289 -11.74 -11.90 14.20
C ILE A 289 -10.40 -11.48 13.57
N GLU A 290 -10.06 -12.03 12.41
CA GLU A 290 -8.83 -11.72 11.68
C GLU A 290 -8.81 -10.27 11.19
N VAL A 291 -9.96 -9.77 10.75
CA VAL A 291 -10.19 -8.37 10.34
C VAL A 291 -10.14 -7.43 11.54
N LEU A 292 -10.88 -7.76 12.60
CA LEU A 292 -11.00 -6.92 13.79
C LEU A 292 -9.64 -6.71 14.47
N VAL A 293 -8.89 -7.80 14.70
CA VAL A 293 -7.57 -7.73 15.34
C VAL A 293 -6.57 -7.02 14.42
N GLY A 294 -6.61 -7.30 13.11
CA GLY A 294 -5.74 -6.63 12.14
C GLY A 294 -5.95 -5.11 12.11
N ILE A 295 -7.21 -4.67 12.13
CA ILE A 295 -7.56 -3.24 12.17
C ILE A 295 -7.17 -2.61 13.50
N ALA A 296 -7.45 -3.28 14.62
CA ALA A 296 -7.08 -2.80 15.95
C ALA A 296 -5.56 -2.59 16.07
N ILE A 297 -4.77 -3.57 15.62
CA ILE A 297 -3.31 -3.47 15.64
C ILE A 297 -2.81 -2.35 14.72
N THR A 298 -3.37 -2.22 13.53
CA THR A 298 -3.02 -1.14 12.59
C THR A 298 -3.29 0.25 13.19
N LEU A 299 -4.45 0.44 13.83
CA LEU A 299 -4.79 1.69 14.52
C LEU A 299 -3.86 1.94 15.71
N LEU A 300 -3.59 0.93 16.53
CA LEU A 300 -2.69 1.03 17.69
C LEU A 300 -1.27 1.39 17.28
N ALA A 301 -0.72 0.71 16.27
CA ALA A 301 0.61 0.97 15.70
C ALA A 301 0.70 2.41 15.18
N THR A 302 -0.32 2.85 14.44
CA THR A 302 -0.30 4.20 13.86
C THR A 302 -0.52 5.30 14.90
N LEU A 303 -1.38 5.06 15.90
CA LEU A 303 -1.58 5.97 17.02
C LEU A 303 -0.31 6.11 17.86
N TRP A 304 0.38 5.00 18.11
CA TRP A 304 1.69 4.97 18.76
C TRP A 304 2.69 5.87 18.05
N LEU A 305 2.85 5.73 16.73
CA LEU A 305 3.71 6.61 15.92
C LEU A 305 3.29 8.07 16.04
N ARG A 306 1.99 8.34 15.94
CA ARG A 306 1.46 9.71 16.00
C ARG A 306 1.73 10.39 17.34
N ILE A 307 1.62 9.66 18.45
CA ILE A 307 1.90 10.16 19.81
C ILE A 307 3.40 10.44 19.96
N LEU A 308 4.26 9.49 19.58
CA LEU A 308 5.71 9.67 19.68
C LEU A 308 6.21 10.87 18.89
N PHE A 309 5.66 11.06 17.68
CA PHE A 309 6.07 12.14 16.81
C PHE A 309 5.66 13.54 17.30
N LEU A 310 4.88 13.65 18.39
CA LEU A 310 4.68 14.93 19.08
C LEU A 310 6.02 15.57 19.50
N ALA A 311 7.01 14.74 19.84
CA ALA A 311 8.38 15.17 20.15
C ALA A 311 9.20 15.63 18.92
N GLY A 312 8.70 15.42 17.70
CA GLY A 312 9.33 15.84 16.45
C GLY A 312 10.43 14.90 15.92
N TYR A 313 10.60 13.72 16.52
CA TYR A 313 11.53 12.69 16.06
C TYR A 313 11.02 11.30 16.46
N PHE A 314 11.54 10.26 15.81
CA PHE A 314 11.43 8.88 16.29
C PHE A 314 12.79 8.37 16.74
N ARG A 315 12.83 7.51 17.74
CA ARG A 315 13.99 6.64 17.98
C ARG A 315 13.82 5.38 17.17
N ILE A 316 14.93 4.79 16.72
CA ILE A 316 14.89 3.52 15.98
C ILE A 316 14.21 2.42 16.81
N TRP A 317 14.45 2.39 18.13
CA TRP A 317 13.78 1.48 19.06
C TRP A 317 12.25 1.61 19.03
N ASP A 318 11.71 2.81 18.84
CA ASP A 318 10.26 3.05 18.81
C ASP A 318 9.59 2.30 17.65
N LEU A 319 10.32 2.11 16.55
CA LEU A 319 9.85 1.34 15.39
C LEU A 319 9.90 -0.18 15.63
N MET A 320 10.68 -0.66 16.60
CA MET A 320 10.69 -2.09 16.95
C MET A 320 9.39 -2.50 17.65
N VAL A 321 8.74 -1.58 18.37
CA VAL A 321 7.41 -1.80 18.96
C VAL A 321 6.39 -2.10 17.87
N ASN A 322 6.45 -1.39 16.74
CA ASN A 322 5.59 -1.66 15.58
C ASN A 322 5.83 -3.07 15.01
N GLY A 323 7.09 -3.52 14.96
CA GLY A 323 7.42 -4.91 14.58
C GLY A 323 6.88 -5.95 15.57
N ALA A 324 6.97 -5.67 16.87
CA ALA A 324 6.42 -6.54 17.92
C ALA A 324 4.88 -6.66 17.80
N LEU A 325 4.18 -5.59 17.41
CA LEU A 325 2.75 -5.63 17.13
C LEU A 325 2.41 -6.54 15.93
N TYR A 326 3.24 -6.57 14.88
CA TYR A 326 3.07 -7.51 13.78
C TYR A 326 3.25 -8.96 14.24
N VAL A 327 4.28 -9.23 15.05
CA VAL A 327 4.52 -10.57 15.60
C VAL A 327 3.37 -10.99 16.52
N ALA A 328 2.85 -10.08 17.34
CA ALA A 328 1.68 -10.34 18.16
C ALA A 328 0.44 -10.70 17.31
N TYR A 329 0.22 -10.01 16.19
CA TYR A 329 -0.83 -10.37 15.24
C TYR A 329 -0.66 -11.81 14.72
N LEU A 330 0.54 -12.16 14.26
CA LEU A 330 0.85 -13.51 13.77
C LEU A 330 0.59 -14.58 14.82
N ILE A 331 1.04 -14.36 16.05
CA ILE A 331 0.86 -15.28 17.17
C ILE A 331 -0.63 -15.49 17.44
N LEU A 332 -1.39 -14.40 17.58
CA LEU A 332 -2.82 -14.46 17.88
C LEU A 332 -3.62 -15.16 16.77
N MET A 333 -3.27 -14.95 15.50
CA MET A 333 -4.05 -15.47 14.38
C MET A 333 -3.64 -16.88 13.93
N LEU A 334 -2.37 -17.24 14.09
CA LEU A 334 -1.87 -18.57 13.73
C LEU A 334 -1.95 -19.57 14.90
N GLY A 335 -2.35 -19.12 16.09
CA GLY A 335 -2.42 -19.95 17.29
C GLY A 335 -1.03 -20.41 17.76
N LEU A 336 -0.01 -19.59 17.53
CA LEU A 336 1.38 -19.81 17.97
C LEU A 336 1.60 -19.32 19.42
#